data_AF-A0AAW0KZ59-F1
#
_entry.id   AF-A0AAW0KZ59-F1
#
_cell.length_a   1.000
_cell.length_b   1.000
_cell.length_c   1.000
_cell.angle_alpha   90.00
_cell.angle_beta   90.00
_cell.angle_gamma   90.00
#
_symmetry.space_group_name_H-M   'P 1'
#
loop_
_entity.id
_entity.type
_entity.pdbx_description
1 polymer ?
#
loop_
_entity_poly.entity_id
_entity_poly.type
_entity_poly.pdbx_seq_one_letter_code
_entity_poly.pdbx_strand_id
1 'polypeptide(L)'
;MSKIGYGLNLRLPSQQKKKQQQQQQSSKPPRPPAFGFNDDDDDDVESDISRQASKNKSLKDIEEQQKKALEEDPTVFDYDGVYDDMKQKAIQPRVQDRQDRMPRYIQLLKEKTKEREKYREVVYERKIAKERSQDDHLYADKDKFVTSAYKKKLEEQKKWMEEERLRELREAQDDVTTKSDLSDFYFNIGKNVAFGAKDAEVRRSEKQVESKKPVKLAESRELEA
;
A
#
# COMPACT_ATOMS: atom_id res chain seq x y z
N MET A 1 13.50 34.71 -30.36
CA MET A 1 13.16 33.80 -29.25
C MET A 1 13.13 32.38 -29.78
N SER A 2 14.21 31.64 -29.59
CA SER A 2 14.39 30.28 -30.13
C SER A 2 13.65 29.26 -29.27
N LYS A 3 12.65 28.57 -29.83
CA LYS A 3 11.95 27.45 -29.18
C LYS A 3 12.86 26.22 -29.21
N ILE A 4 13.36 25.82 -28.05
CA ILE A 4 14.11 24.58 -27.85
C ILE A 4 13.06 23.47 -27.69
N GLY A 5 12.91 22.63 -28.71
CA GLY A 5 12.04 21.45 -28.66
C GLY A 5 12.73 20.33 -27.89
N TYR A 6 12.17 19.93 -26.75
CA TYR A 6 12.63 18.75 -26.01
C TYR A 6 12.18 17.49 -26.77
N GLY A 7 13.09 16.92 -27.55
CA GLY A 7 12.88 15.69 -28.31
C GLY A 7 12.85 14.46 -27.41
N LEU A 8 11.65 13.95 -27.13
CA LEU A 8 11.42 12.63 -26.54
C LEU A 8 10.69 11.74 -27.56
N ASN A 9 11.31 11.52 -28.71
CA ASN A 9 10.85 10.57 -29.72
C ASN A 9 11.74 9.33 -29.72
N LEU A 10 11.52 8.42 -28.75
CA LEU A 10 12.06 7.06 -28.81
C LEU A 10 11.20 6.22 -29.76
N ARG A 11 11.66 6.07 -31.00
CA ARG A 11 11.10 5.13 -31.98
C ARG A 11 11.64 3.73 -31.67
N LEU A 12 10.81 2.85 -31.08
CA LEU A 12 11.13 1.42 -30.96
C LEU A 12 11.04 0.75 -32.35
N PRO A 13 12.01 -0.09 -32.77
CA PRO A 13 11.88 -0.89 -33.98
C PRO A 13 10.92 -2.07 -33.76
N SER A 14 9.88 -2.15 -34.60
CA SER A 14 8.81 -3.16 -34.57
C SER A 14 9.19 -4.50 -35.22
N GLN A 15 10.37 -5.06 -34.92
CA GLN A 15 10.91 -6.21 -35.68
C GLN A 15 11.25 -7.46 -34.85
N GLN A 16 10.75 -7.60 -33.61
CA GLN A 16 11.02 -8.80 -32.80
C GLN A 16 9.79 -9.54 -32.24
N LYS A 17 8.60 -9.34 -32.81
CA LYS A 17 7.36 -10.03 -32.36
C LYS A 17 6.84 -11.16 -33.27
N LYS A 18 7.64 -11.66 -34.23
CA LYS A 18 7.18 -12.75 -35.13
C LYS A 18 7.93 -14.09 -35.05
N LYS A 19 8.85 -14.30 -34.11
CA LYS A 19 9.59 -15.58 -33.99
C LYS A 19 9.34 -16.41 -32.72
N GLN A 20 8.40 -16.04 -31.85
CA GLN A 20 8.12 -16.80 -30.61
C GLN A 20 6.71 -17.40 -30.50
N GLN A 21 5.95 -17.49 -31.60
CA GLN A 21 4.61 -18.12 -31.60
C GLN A 21 4.51 -19.43 -32.41
N GLN A 22 5.62 -20.02 -32.85
CA GLN A 22 5.60 -21.24 -33.69
C GLN A 22 6.32 -22.46 -33.09
N GLN A 23 6.67 -22.46 -31.79
CA GLN A 23 7.37 -23.60 -31.19
C GLN A 23 6.71 -24.11 -29.91
N GLN A 24 5.38 -24.24 -29.87
CA GLN A 24 4.70 -25.12 -28.90
C GLN A 24 3.39 -25.66 -29.50
N GLN A 25 3.50 -26.57 -30.47
CA GLN A 25 2.42 -27.51 -30.77
C GLN A 25 2.95 -28.90 -30.44
N SER A 26 2.77 -29.34 -29.20
CA SER A 26 2.92 -30.75 -28.85
C SER A 26 1.74 -31.54 -29.41
N SER A 27 2.04 -32.70 -29.98
CA SER A 27 1.14 -33.63 -30.64
C SER A 27 0.01 -34.08 -29.72
N LYS A 28 -1.25 -33.86 -30.13
CA LYS A 28 -2.43 -34.43 -29.45
C LYS A 28 -2.56 -35.92 -29.81
N PRO A 29 -2.95 -36.79 -28.86
CA PRO A 29 -3.26 -38.19 -29.17
C PRO A 29 -4.49 -38.30 -30.10
N PRO A 30 -4.60 -39.37 -30.91
CA PRO A 30 -5.70 -39.56 -31.84
C PRO A 30 -7.04 -39.72 -31.11
N ARG A 31 -8.11 -39.18 -31.70
CA ARG A 31 -9.48 -39.24 -31.15
C ARG A 31 -10.05 -40.65 -31.32
N PRO A 32 -10.78 -41.19 -30.32
CA PRO A 32 -11.51 -42.44 -30.47
C PRO A 32 -12.64 -42.29 -31.51
N PRO A 33 -13.02 -43.39 -32.19
CA PRO A 33 -14.10 -43.37 -33.19
C PRO A 33 -15.45 -42.99 -32.55
N ALA A 34 -16.32 -42.38 -33.37
CA ALA A 34 -17.63 -41.90 -32.97
C ALA A 34 -18.51 -43.06 -32.47
N PHE A 35 -18.97 -42.94 -31.23
CA PHE A 35 -19.90 -43.88 -30.61
C PHE A 35 -21.27 -43.71 -31.29
N GLY A 36 -21.69 -44.69 -32.11
CA GLY A 36 -23.05 -44.69 -32.66
C GLY A 36 -23.30 -45.37 -34.01
N PHE A 37 -22.53 -46.38 -34.44
CA PHE A 37 -22.85 -47.12 -35.68
C PHE A 37 -22.72 -48.65 -35.58
N ASN A 38 -22.89 -49.24 -34.40
CA ASN A 38 -23.26 -50.64 -34.30
C ASN A 38 -24.63 -50.69 -33.64
N ASP A 39 -25.65 -50.57 -34.49
CA ASP A 39 -27.06 -50.75 -34.16
C ASP A 39 -27.45 -52.10 -34.79
N ASP A 40 -27.07 -53.17 -34.12
CA ASP A 40 -27.58 -54.52 -34.40
C ASP A 40 -27.71 -55.22 -33.04
N ASP A 41 -28.84 -55.92 -32.90
CA ASP A 41 -29.32 -56.70 -31.76
C ASP A 41 -30.05 -55.96 -30.63
N ASP A 42 -31.36 -55.86 -30.88
CA ASP A 42 -32.43 -56.51 -30.11
C ASP A 42 -32.90 -55.92 -28.77
N ASP A 43 -34.22 -55.78 -28.69
CA ASP A 43 -35.06 -55.49 -27.51
C ASP A 43 -34.96 -56.58 -26.41
N ASP A 44 -33.75 -56.96 -26.00
CA ASP A 44 -33.51 -57.90 -24.90
C ASP A 44 -33.44 -57.14 -23.56
N VAL A 45 -34.54 -57.25 -22.81
CA VAL A 45 -34.72 -56.62 -21.50
C VAL A 45 -33.59 -57.01 -20.53
N GLU A 46 -33.03 -58.22 -20.64
CA GLU A 46 -31.94 -58.71 -19.78
C GLU A 46 -30.62 -57.96 -20.03
N SER A 47 -30.28 -57.71 -21.30
CA SER A 47 -29.13 -56.91 -21.72
C SER A 47 -29.22 -55.48 -21.21
N ASP A 48 -30.42 -54.88 -21.32
CA ASP A 48 -30.67 -53.52 -20.82
C ASP A 48 -30.62 -53.45 -19.28
N ILE A 49 -31.10 -54.46 -18.56
CA ILE A 49 -30.97 -54.55 -17.09
C ILE A 49 -29.49 -54.63 -16.69
N SER A 50 -28.69 -55.44 -17.37
CA SER A 50 -27.24 -55.56 -17.09
C SER A 50 -26.49 -54.26 -17.37
N ARG A 51 -26.85 -53.56 -18.45
CA ARG A 51 -26.30 -52.26 -18.81
C ARG A 51 -26.70 -51.17 -17.81
N GLN A 52 -27.95 -51.17 -17.34
CA GLN A 52 -28.41 -50.28 -16.28
C GLN A 52 -27.76 -50.59 -14.93
N ALA A 53 -27.55 -51.86 -14.59
CA ALA A 53 -26.84 -52.27 -13.37
C ALA A 53 -25.38 -51.80 -13.38
N SER A 54 -24.70 -51.93 -14.53
CA SER A 54 -23.35 -51.44 -14.74
C SER A 54 -23.26 -49.91 -14.60
N LYS A 55 -24.23 -49.20 -15.18
CA LYS A 55 -24.35 -47.74 -15.05
C LYS A 55 -24.59 -47.32 -13.60
N ASN A 56 -25.51 -47.98 -12.90
CA ASN A 56 -25.80 -47.71 -11.49
C ASN A 56 -24.58 -47.99 -10.58
N LYS A 57 -23.80 -49.04 -10.88
CA LYS A 57 -22.54 -49.30 -10.17
C LYS A 57 -21.54 -48.17 -10.41
N SER A 58 -21.34 -47.76 -11.66
CA SER A 58 -20.44 -46.64 -11.98
C SER A 58 -20.86 -45.32 -11.33
N LEU A 59 -22.17 -45.06 -11.21
CA LEU A 59 -22.68 -43.86 -10.54
C LEU A 59 -22.39 -43.88 -9.04
N LYS A 60 -22.51 -45.05 -8.39
CA LYS A 60 -22.13 -45.23 -6.97
C LYS A 60 -20.64 -45.02 -6.76
N ASP A 61 -19.80 -45.58 -7.64
CA ASP A 61 -18.35 -45.40 -7.56
C ASP A 61 -17.96 -43.92 -7.71
N ILE A 62 -18.66 -43.17 -8.58
CA ILE A 62 -18.47 -41.71 -8.73
C ILE A 62 -18.93 -40.96 -7.49
N GLU A 63 -20.07 -41.30 -6.91
CA GLU A 63 -20.60 -40.67 -5.69
C GLU A 63 -19.67 -40.89 -4.50
N GLU A 64 -19.15 -42.11 -4.32
CA GLU A 64 -18.15 -42.42 -3.29
C GLU A 64 -16.87 -41.60 -3.46
N GLN A 65 -16.41 -41.44 -4.71
CA GLN A 65 -15.25 -40.60 -5.02
C GLN A 65 -15.50 -39.12 -4.76
N GLN A 66 -16.67 -38.60 -5.12
CA GLN A 66 -17.05 -37.21 -4.84
C GLN A 66 -17.13 -36.95 -3.34
N LYS A 67 -17.75 -37.87 -2.59
CA LYS A 67 -17.86 -37.76 -1.13
C LYS A 67 -16.49 -37.80 -0.47
N LYS A 68 -15.62 -38.72 -0.90
CA LYS A 68 -14.23 -38.80 -0.41
C LYS A 68 -13.45 -37.52 -0.70
N ALA A 69 -13.59 -36.96 -1.91
CA ALA A 69 -12.93 -35.71 -2.27
C ALA A 69 -13.43 -34.52 -1.42
N LEU A 70 -14.73 -34.48 -1.11
CA LEU A 70 -15.34 -33.45 -0.28
C LEU A 70 -15.00 -33.60 1.23
N GLU A 71 -14.78 -34.83 1.70
CA GLU A 71 -14.29 -35.14 3.05
C GLU A 71 -12.81 -34.74 3.23
N GLU A 72 -11.99 -34.91 2.19
CA GLU A 72 -10.58 -34.51 2.20
C GLU A 72 -10.43 -32.97 2.16
N ASP A 73 -11.16 -32.30 1.26
CA ASP A 73 -11.18 -30.83 1.18
C ASP A 73 -12.53 -30.30 0.68
N PRO A 74 -13.27 -29.51 1.49
CA PRO A 74 -14.53 -28.91 1.06
C PRO A 74 -14.37 -27.89 -0.08
N THR A 75 -13.16 -27.41 -0.36
CA THR A 75 -12.85 -26.44 -1.42
C THR A 75 -12.39 -27.08 -2.73
N VAL A 76 -12.38 -28.42 -2.83
CA VAL A 76 -11.81 -29.14 -3.99
C VAL A 76 -12.48 -28.80 -5.33
N PHE A 77 -13.74 -28.34 -5.30
CA PHE A 77 -14.51 -27.92 -6.48
C PHE A 77 -14.62 -26.39 -6.61
N ASP A 78 -13.95 -25.62 -5.76
CA ASP A 78 -13.91 -24.15 -5.85
C ASP A 78 -12.87 -23.70 -6.89
N TYR A 79 -13.25 -23.84 -8.16
CA TYR A 79 -12.40 -23.45 -9.28
C TYR A 79 -12.24 -21.92 -9.41
N ASP A 80 -13.20 -21.14 -8.91
CA ASP A 80 -13.16 -19.67 -8.99
C ASP A 80 -12.17 -19.11 -7.97
N GLY A 81 -12.17 -19.62 -6.74
CA GLY A 81 -11.22 -19.23 -5.70
C GLY A 81 -9.76 -19.45 -6.12
N VAL A 82 -9.45 -20.59 -6.75
CA VAL A 82 -8.10 -20.87 -7.28
C VAL A 82 -7.72 -19.89 -8.40
N TYR A 83 -8.66 -19.55 -9.28
CA TYR A 83 -8.41 -18.60 -10.37
C TYR A 83 -8.16 -17.18 -9.85
N ASP A 84 -8.97 -16.73 -8.89
CA ASP A 84 -8.80 -15.44 -8.22
C ASP A 84 -7.46 -15.38 -7.49
N ASP A 85 -7.06 -16.45 -6.80
CA ASP A 85 -5.75 -16.59 -6.17
C ASP A 85 -4.61 -16.46 -7.17
N MET A 86 -4.71 -17.13 -8.32
CA MET A 86 -3.70 -17.05 -9.38
C MET A 86 -3.62 -15.64 -9.96
N LYS A 87 -4.77 -14.99 -10.15
CA LYS A 87 -4.87 -13.59 -10.62
C LYS A 87 -4.25 -12.64 -9.62
N GLN A 88 -4.56 -12.79 -8.33
CA GLN A 88 -3.99 -11.98 -7.26
C GLN A 88 -2.48 -12.19 -7.18
N LYS A 89 -1.99 -13.43 -7.15
CA LYS A 89 -0.55 -13.77 -7.16
C LYS A 89 0.18 -13.23 -8.39
N ALA A 90 -0.48 -13.12 -9.55
CA ALA A 90 0.10 -12.49 -10.74
C ALA A 90 0.12 -10.96 -10.68
N ILE A 91 -0.76 -10.33 -9.90
CA ILE A 91 -0.86 -8.88 -9.73
C ILE A 91 0.11 -8.38 -8.66
N GLN A 92 0.25 -9.10 -7.53
CA GLN A 92 1.14 -8.73 -6.41
C GLN A 92 2.58 -8.33 -6.82
N PRO A 93 3.32 -9.11 -7.64
CA PRO A 93 4.68 -8.75 -8.02
C PRO A 93 4.73 -7.47 -8.88
N ARG A 94 3.68 -7.20 -9.66
CA ARG A 94 3.58 -5.95 -10.44
C ARG A 94 3.29 -4.75 -9.55
N VAL A 95 2.58 -4.93 -8.44
CA VAL A 95 2.33 -3.86 -7.47
C VAL A 95 3.61 -3.54 -6.69
N GLN A 96 4.36 -4.56 -6.27
CA GLN A 96 5.66 -4.40 -5.62
C GLN A 96 6.68 -3.72 -6.54
N ASP A 97 6.85 -4.17 -7.79
CA ASP A 97 7.75 -3.54 -8.76
C ASP A 97 7.34 -2.08 -9.08
N ARG A 98 6.05 -1.74 -9.00
CA ARG A 98 5.59 -0.34 -9.11
C ARG A 98 5.94 0.49 -7.89
N GLN A 99 5.87 -0.07 -6.69
CA GLN A 99 6.27 0.61 -5.46
C GLN A 99 7.79 0.86 -5.45
N ASP A 100 8.58 -0.12 -5.88
CA ASP A 100 10.04 0.00 -5.97
C ASP A 100 10.49 0.99 -7.06
N ARG A 101 9.71 1.12 -8.14
CA ARG A 101 9.96 2.07 -9.24
C ARG A 101 9.42 3.48 -8.98
N MET A 102 8.92 3.77 -7.78
CA MET A 102 8.48 5.13 -7.49
C MET A 102 9.67 6.11 -7.63
N PRO A 103 9.47 7.26 -8.31
CA PRO A 103 10.55 8.19 -8.56
C PRO A 103 11.02 8.84 -7.26
N ARG A 104 12.33 8.79 -7.01
CA ARG A 104 13.00 9.22 -5.77
C ARG A 104 12.66 10.65 -5.32
N TYR A 105 12.33 11.56 -6.25
CA TYR A 105 12.18 12.99 -5.95
C TYR A 105 10.77 13.55 -6.15
N ILE A 106 9.81 12.77 -6.68
CA ILE A 106 8.50 13.36 -7.04
C ILE A 106 7.72 13.83 -5.81
N GLN A 107 7.88 13.12 -4.69
CA GLN A 107 7.22 13.44 -3.44
C GLN A 107 7.77 14.75 -2.89
N LEU A 108 9.09 14.87 -2.81
CA LEU A 108 9.76 16.10 -2.40
C LEU A 108 9.37 17.29 -3.30
N LEU A 109 9.30 17.10 -4.61
CA LEU A 109 8.87 18.17 -5.52
C LEU A 109 7.43 18.61 -5.29
N LYS A 110 6.52 17.65 -5.03
CA LYS A 110 5.13 17.95 -4.66
C LYS A 110 5.06 18.70 -3.33
N GLU A 111 5.84 18.30 -2.33
CA GLU A 111 5.93 18.98 -1.03
C GLU A 111 6.45 20.41 -1.19
N LYS A 112 7.55 20.61 -1.93
CA LYS A 112 8.08 21.94 -2.22
C LYS A 112 7.12 22.83 -3.00
N THR A 113 6.32 22.24 -3.88
CA THR A 113 5.26 22.98 -4.59
C THR A 113 4.20 23.48 -3.62
N LYS A 114 3.73 22.61 -2.71
CA LYS A 114 2.77 22.98 -1.65
C LYS A 114 3.33 24.03 -0.70
N GLU A 115 4.59 23.90 -0.28
CA GLU A 115 5.27 24.92 0.55
C GLU A 115 5.27 26.28 -0.15
N ARG A 116 5.58 26.31 -1.45
CA ARG A 116 5.58 27.54 -2.25
C ARG A 116 4.18 28.13 -2.39
N GLU A 117 3.16 27.31 -2.58
CA GLU A 117 1.77 27.77 -2.64
C GLU A 117 1.37 28.45 -1.33
N LYS A 118 1.62 27.81 -0.19
CA LYS A 118 1.38 28.39 1.15
C LYS A 118 2.13 29.72 1.33
N TYR A 119 3.41 29.77 0.96
CA TYR A 119 4.18 31.01 1.06
C TYR A 119 3.58 32.13 0.20
N ARG A 120 3.16 31.84 -1.03
CA ARG A 120 2.51 32.83 -1.91
C ARG A 120 1.21 33.35 -1.31
N GLU A 121 0.40 32.48 -0.70
CA GLU A 121 -0.83 32.87 0.00
C GLU A 121 -0.53 33.80 1.18
N VAL A 122 0.46 33.47 2.02
CA VAL A 122 0.87 34.31 3.16
C VAL A 122 1.33 35.69 2.70
N VAL A 123 2.13 35.75 1.63
CA VAL A 123 2.61 37.03 1.06
C VAL A 123 1.44 37.85 0.53
N TYR A 124 0.51 37.23 -0.19
CA TYR A 124 -0.68 37.89 -0.72
C TYR A 124 -1.56 38.47 0.39
N GLU A 125 -1.82 37.70 1.44
CA GLU A 125 -2.62 38.15 2.58
C GLU A 125 -1.93 39.26 3.38
N ARG A 126 -0.61 39.16 3.57
CA ARG A 126 0.17 40.24 4.18
C ARG A 126 0.11 41.53 3.36
N LYS A 127 0.14 41.41 2.03
CA LYS A 127 -0.01 42.55 1.13
C LYS A 127 -1.39 43.20 1.31
N ILE A 128 -2.46 42.41 1.30
CA ILE A 128 -3.82 42.93 1.50
C ILE A 128 -3.96 43.57 2.88
N ALA A 129 -3.43 42.95 3.94
CA ALA A 129 -3.50 43.51 5.28
C ALA A 129 -2.78 44.87 5.37
N LYS A 130 -1.65 45.01 4.68
CA LYS A 130 -0.91 46.28 4.57
C LYS A 130 -1.73 47.35 3.83
N GLU A 131 -2.33 47.01 2.70
CA GLU A 131 -3.21 47.91 1.95
C GLU A 131 -4.42 48.34 2.80
N ARG A 132 -5.07 47.42 3.51
CA ARG A 132 -6.17 47.74 4.43
C ARG A 132 -5.75 48.67 5.55
N SER A 133 -4.58 48.46 6.15
CA SER A 133 -4.06 49.36 7.19
C SER A 133 -3.76 50.75 6.65
N GLN A 134 -3.35 50.86 5.38
CA GLN A 134 -3.17 52.14 4.71
C GLN A 134 -4.51 52.82 4.47
N ASP A 135 -5.56 52.11 4.09
CA ASP A 135 -6.88 52.73 3.84
C ASP A 135 -7.71 52.92 5.12
N ASP A 136 -7.30 52.34 6.26
CA ASP A 136 -8.10 52.32 7.48
C ASP A 136 -8.40 53.73 8.03
N HIS A 137 -7.47 54.67 7.83
CA HIS A 137 -7.66 56.06 8.24
C HIS A 137 -8.73 56.81 7.41
N LEU A 138 -9.05 56.36 6.19
CA LEU A 138 -10.09 56.96 5.35
C LEU A 138 -11.49 56.48 5.75
N TYR A 139 -11.59 55.33 6.41
CA TYR A 139 -12.85 54.65 6.68
C TYR A 139 -13.03 54.26 8.15
N ALA A 140 -12.33 54.94 9.06
CA ALA A 140 -12.38 54.68 10.50
C ALA A 140 -13.80 54.80 11.08
N ASP A 141 -14.61 55.72 10.54
CA ASP A 141 -15.98 55.96 11.01
C ASP A 141 -17.02 54.96 10.47
N LYS A 142 -16.60 53.98 9.65
CA LYS A 142 -17.50 52.98 9.05
C LYS A 142 -17.38 51.62 9.74
N ASP A 143 -18.50 50.91 9.84
CA ASP A 143 -18.55 49.57 10.42
C ASP A 143 -17.82 48.53 9.56
N LYS A 144 -17.03 47.66 10.22
CA LYS A 144 -16.27 46.56 9.58
C LYS A 144 -17.02 45.25 9.76
N PHE A 145 -17.59 44.71 8.67
CA PHE A 145 -18.28 43.41 8.70
C PHE A 145 -17.37 42.27 8.25
N VAL A 146 -17.31 41.21 9.04
CA VAL A 146 -16.49 40.02 8.76
C VAL A 146 -17.36 38.78 8.70
N THR A 147 -17.27 38.03 7.60
CA THR A 147 -18.00 36.76 7.41
C THR A 147 -17.45 35.65 8.29
N SER A 148 -18.29 34.68 8.65
CA SER A 148 -17.88 33.50 9.45
C SER A 148 -16.75 32.71 8.78
N ALA A 149 -16.77 32.59 7.44
CA ALA A 149 -15.72 31.94 6.67
C ALA A 149 -14.37 32.66 6.78
N TYR A 150 -14.35 33.99 6.77
CA TYR A 150 -13.11 34.74 6.92
C TYR A 150 -12.54 34.66 8.33
N LYS A 151 -13.40 34.62 9.36
CA LYS A 151 -12.95 34.37 10.75
C LYS A 151 -12.24 33.01 10.86
N LYS A 152 -12.83 31.95 10.30
CA LYS A 152 -12.21 30.62 10.24
C LYS A 152 -10.87 30.65 9.50
N LYS A 153 -10.78 31.33 8.36
CA LYS A 153 -9.53 31.48 7.61
C LYS A 153 -8.43 32.16 8.45
N LEU A 154 -8.78 33.20 9.21
CA LEU A 154 -7.82 33.87 10.11
C LEU A 154 -7.36 32.95 11.26
N GLU A 155 -8.26 32.15 11.83
CA GLU A 155 -7.92 31.18 12.86
C GLU A 155 -7.00 30.07 12.34
N GLU A 156 -7.31 29.52 11.16
CA GLU A 156 -6.47 28.53 10.47
C GLU A 156 -5.07 29.09 10.18
N GLN A 157 -4.98 30.34 9.72
CA GLN A 157 -3.70 31.01 9.49
C GLN A 157 -2.92 31.23 10.79
N LYS A 158 -3.57 31.68 11.87
CA LYS A 158 -2.92 31.84 13.18
C LYS A 158 -2.37 30.51 13.68
N LYS A 159 -3.18 29.45 13.62
CA LYS A 159 -2.75 28.10 14.01
C LYS A 159 -1.55 27.62 13.19
N TRP A 160 -1.55 27.86 11.88
CA TRP A 160 -0.43 27.49 11.02
C TRP A 160 0.85 28.28 11.36
N MET A 161 0.73 29.57 11.63
CA MET A 161 1.86 30.40 12.07
C MET A 161 2.41 29.98 13.44
N GLU A 162 1.54 29.59 14.37
CA GLU A 162 1.94 29.08 15.69
C GLU A 162 2.65 27.73 15.58
N GLU A 163 2.16 26.83 14.73
CA GLU A 163 2.78 25.54 14.45
C GLU A 163 4.16 25.71 13.79
N GLU A 164 4.27 26.59 12.79
CA GLU A 164 5.55 26.87 12.14
C GLU A 164 6.53 27.52 13.12
N ARG A 165 6.06 28.45 13.97
CA ARG A 165 6.89 29.05 15.02
C ARG A 165 7.39 28.02 16.03
N LEU A 166 6.54 27.06 16.41
CA LEU A 166 6.95 25.99 17.32
C LEU A 166 7.97 25.06 16.67
N ARG A 167 7.82 24.78 15.37
CA ARG A 167 8.81 24.03 14.59
C ARG A 167 10.13 24.79 14.49
N GLU A 168 10.10 26.07 14.14
CA GLU A 168 11.29 26.92 14.08
C GLU A 168 12.01 26.98 15.42
N LEU A 169 11.28 27.10 16.54
CA LEU A 169 11.88 27.06 17.86
C LEU A 169 12.55 25.72 18.15
N ARG A 170 11.94 24.60 17.75
CA ARG A 170 12.54 23.28 17.90
C ARG A 170 13.79 23.14 17.03
N GLU A 171 13.73 23.55 15.77
CA GLU A 171 14.88 23.50 14.86
C GLU A 171 16.02 24.41 15.32
N ALA A 172 15.72 25.62 15.80
CA ALA A 172 16.71 26.52 16.40
C ALA A 172 17.33 25.93 17.68
N GLN A 173 16.54 25.19 18.46
CA GLN A 173 17.02 24.43 19.61
C GLN A 173 17.77 23.17 19.22
N ASP A 174 17.63 22.64 18.01
CA ASP A 174 18.37 21.46 17.51
C ASP A 174 19.57 21.86 16.63
N ASP A 175 19.68 23.14 16.27
CA ASP A 175 20.77 23.70 15.49
C ASP A 175 22.10 23.55 16.24
N VAL A 176 23.05 22.90 15.58
CA VAL A 176 24.39 22.64 16.13
C VAL A 176 25.24 23.91 16.14
N THR A 177 24.95 24.89 15.27
CA THR A 177 25.75 26.11 15.14
C THR A 177 25.50 27.12 16.27
N THR A 178 24.33 27.08 16.89
CA THR A 178 23.95 27.94 18.02
C THR A 178 24.43 27.39 19.35
N LYS A 179 24.75 26.09 19.42
CA LYS A 179 25.17 25.39 20.63
C LYS A 179 26.68 25.39 20.79
N SER A 180 27.14 25.54 22.03
CA SER A 180 28.57 25.44 22.38
C SER A 180 29.06 23.99 22.52
N ASP A 181 28.16 23.04 22.74
CA ASP A 181 28.47 21.63 22.98
C ASP A 181 27.83 20.72 21.91
N LEU A 182 28.61 19.75 21.43
CA LEU A 182 28.23 18.76 20.41
C LEU A 182 27.55 17.52 21.00
N SER A 183 27.38 17.46 22.32
CA SER A 183 26.75 16.33 23.02
C SER A 183 25.40 15.95 22.41
N ASP A 184 24.53 16.91 22.10
CA ASP A 184 23.21 16.67 21.48
C ASP A 184 23.30 15.99 20.11
N PHE A 185 24.31 16.35 19.30
CA PHE A 185 24.56 15.70 18.01
C PHE A 185 24.93 14.23 18.21
N TYR A 186 25.81 13.91 19.16
CA TYR A 186 26.19 12.54 19.47
C TYR A 186 25.04 11.73 20.10
N PHE A 187 24.21 12.33 20.96
CA PHE A 187 22.99 11.69 21.47
C PHE A 187 21.98 11.40 20.37
N ASN A 188 21.94 12.23 19.31
CA ASN A 188 21.05 12.03 18.18
C ASN A 188 21.58 10.98 17.19
N ILE A 189 22.90 10.85 17.01
CA ILE A 189 23.50 9.80 16.17
C ILE A 189 23.05 8.40 16.61
N GLY A 190 23.09 8.09 17.91
CA GLY A 190 22.64 6.79 18.43
C GLY A 190 21.13 6.52 18.30
N LYS A 191 20.36 7.57 17.97
CA LYS A 191 18.90 7.50 17.74
C LYS A 191 18.54 7.37 16.26
N ASN A 192 19.45 7.66 15.35
CA ASN A 192 19.19 7.68 13.91
C ASN A 192 19.19 6.26 13.30
N VAL A 193 18.06 5.88 12.70
CA VAL A 193 17.83 4.56 12.10
C VAL A 193 18.83 4.26 10.98
N ALA A 194 19.24 5.28 10.21
CA ALA A 194 20.24 5.12 9.15
C ALA A 194 21.62 4.66 9.67
N PHE A 195 21.92 4.88 10.95
CA PHE A 195 23.17 4.46 11.60
C PHE A 195 23.01 3.20 12.47
N GLY A 196 21.95 2.41 12.25
CA GLY A 196 21.74 1.14 12.95
C GLY A 196 21.01 1.26 14.28
N ALA A 197 20.44 2.42 14.59
CA ALA A 197 19.54 2.58 15.71
C ALA A 197 18.22 1.82 15.47
N LYS A 198 17.77 1.01 16.44
CA LYS A 198 16.43 0.42 16.38
C LYS A 198 15.35 1.51 16.27
N ASP A 199 14.33 1.26 15.45
CA ASP A 199 13.20 2.16 15.26
C ASP A 199 12.62 2.64 16.61
N ALA A 200 12.25 3.91 16.67
CA ALA A 200 11.74 4.54 17.90
C ALA A 200 10.52 3.79 18.47
N GLU A 201 9.69 3.20 17.60
CA GLU A 201 8.54 2.37 17.98
C GLU A 201 8.96 1.02 18.59
N VAL A 202 9.96 0.35 18.01
CA VAL A 202 10.51 -0.89 18.56
C VAL A 202 11.11 -0.63 19.94
N ARG A 203 11.87 0.46 20.12
CA ARG A 203 12.43 0.84 21.43
C ARG A 203 11.39 1.21 22.48
N ARG A 204 10.28 1.85 22.08
CA ARG A 204 9.15 2.16 22.97
C ARG A 204 8.46 0.87 23.45
N SER A 205 8.24 -0.07 22.54
CA SER A 205 7.67 -1.38 22.87
C SER A 205 8.59 -2.19 23.79
N GLU A 206 9.90 -2.23 23.53
CA GLU A 206 10.90 -2.89 24.38
C GLU A 206 10.94 -2.30 25.80
N LYS A 207 10.91 -0.96 25.94
CA LYS A 207 10.84 -0.30 27.25
C LYS A 207 9.55 -0.62 28.03
N GLN A 208 8.41 -0.70 27.33
CA GLN A 208 7.16 -1.08 27.99
C GLN A 208 7.17 -2.55 28.45
N VAL A 209 7.82 -3.45 27.71
CA VAL A 209 7.98 -4.86 28.08
C VAL A 209 8.93 -5.01 29.27
N GLU A 210 10.00 -4.23 29.32
CA GLU A 210 10.98 -4.27 30.42
C GLU A 210 10.40 -3.73 31.75
N SER A 211 9.53 -2.71 31.69
CA SER A 211 8.80 -2.20 32.87
C SER A 211 7.75 -3.17 33.45
N LYS A 212 7.39 -4.23 32.73
CA LYS A 212 6.39 -5.23 33.14
C LYS A 212 7.00 -6.52 33.72
N LYS A 213 8.32 -6.62 33.87
CA LYS A 213 8.94 -7.78 34.55
C LYS A 213 8.78 -7.64 36.08
N PRO A 214 8.13 -8.60 36.77
CA PRO A 214 7.99 -8.54 38.23
C PRO A 214 9.34 -8.86 38.90
N VAL A 215 9.79 -7.96 39.79
CA VAL A 215 10.89 -8.23 40.72
C VAL A 215 10.43 -9.34 41.66
N LYS A 216 10.97 -10.55 41.49
CA LYS A 216 10.83 -11.64 42.47
C LYS A 216 12.20 -11.96 43.05
N LEU A 217 12.20 -12.10 44.38
CA LEU A 217 13.18 -12.77 45.23
C LEU A 217 14.22 -11.89 45.94
N ALA A 218 13.83 -11.30 47.07
CA ALA A 218 14.72 -10.96 48.18
C ALA A 218 13.93 -10.82 49.50
N GLU A 219 13.24 -11.87 49.93
CA GLU A 219 12.71 -11.94 51.31
C GLU A 219 12.54 -13.41 51.75
N SER A 220 13.66 -14.06 52.04
CA SER A 220 13.70 -15.32 52.78
C SER A 220 15.07 -15.46 53.44
N ARG A 221 15.41 -14.50 54.30
CA ARG A 221 16.54 -14.60 55.21
C ARG A 221 16.35 -13.62 56.34
N GLU A 222 15.48 -13.93 57.29
CA GLU A 222 15.60 -13.67 58.73
C GLU A 222 14.51 -14.48 59.40
N LEU A 223 14.88 -15.59 60.06
CA LEU A 223 14.21 -16.24 61.20
C LEU A 223 14.94 -17.57 61.48
N GLU A 224 16.23 -17.48 61.85
CA GLU A 224 16.88 -18.51 62.66
C GLU A 224 18.14 -17.90 63.31
N ALA A 225 17.98 -17.34 64.51
CA ALA A 225 19.01 -17.09 65.52
C ALA A 225 18.32 -16.78 66.85
#